data_AF-A0A645G103-F1
#
_entry.id   AF-A0A645G103-F1
#
_cell.length_a   1.000
_cell.length_b   1.000
_cell.length_c   1.000
_cell.angle_alpha   90.00
_cell.angle_beta   90.00
_cell.angle_gamma   90.00
#
_symmetry.space_group_name_H-M   'P 1'
#
loop_
_entity.id
_entity.type
_entity.pdbx_description
1 polymer ?
#
loop_
_entity_poly.entity_id
_entity_poly.type
_entity_poly.pdbx_seq_one_letter_code
_entity_poly.pdbx_strand_id
1 'polypeptide(L)' 'MLPSYNYSTLYYITFQLEDGEQLEFSVTAVEYEELQEGQLGKISYQGNRFLGFEIIAEKE' A
#
# COMPACT_ATOMS: atom_id res chain seq x y z
N MET A 1 -37.87 10.73 6.17
CA MET A 1 -36.72 9.81 6.28
C MET A 1 -35.51 10.58 5.76
N LEU A 2 -34.47 10.82 6.57
CA LEU A 2 -33.25 11.47 6.09
C LEU A 2 -32.43 10.45 5.28
N PRO A 3 -31.69 10.89 4.24
CA PRO A 3 -30.81 9.98 3.50
C PRO A 3 -29.71 9.45 4.42
N SER A 4 -29.51 8.13 4.44
CA SER A 4 -28.32 7.53 5.03
C SER A 4 -27.13 7.82 4.12
N TYR A 5 -26.29 8.76 4.52
CA TYR A 5 -25.00 8.97 3.87
C TYR A 5 -24.06 7.84 4.26
N ASN A 6 -23.53 7.12 3.27
CA ASN A 6 -22.49 6.15 3.46
C ASN A 6 -21.15 6.83 3.14
N TYR A 7 -20.30 6.97 4.13
CA TYR A 7 -18.97 7.55 3.96
C TYR A 7 -17.97 6.40 3.90
N SER A 8 -17.12 6.40 2.87
CA SER A 8 -16.02 5.46 2.72
C SER A 8 -14.71 6.22 2.75
N THR A 9 -13.75 5.73 3.51
CA THR A 9 -12.35 6.20 3.47
C THR A 9 -11.59 5.41 2.42
N LEU A 10 -10.77 6.09 1.62
CA LEU A 10 -9.84 5.48 0.69
C LEU A 10 -8.42 5.62 1.26
N TYR A 11 -7.66 4.54 1.23
CA TYR A 11 -6.27 4.50 1.70
C TYR A 11 -5.34 4.31 0.51
N TYR A 12 -4.21 4.99 0.53
CA TYR A 12 -3.21 4.93 -0.51
C TYR A 12 -1.82 4.82 0.11
N ILE A 13 -0.94 4.07 -0.52
CA ILE A 13 0.47 3.99 -0.14
C ILE A 13 1.35 4.22 -1.36
N THR A 14 2.46 4.91 -1.16
CA THR A 14 3.45 5.21 -2.19
C THR A 14 4.72 4.43 -1.92
N PHE A 15 5.13 3.64 -2.90
CA PHE A 15 6.41 2.94 -2.90
C PHE A 15 7.40 3.69 -3.79
N GLN A 16 8.61 3.85 -3.31
CA GLN A 16 9.73 4.28 -4.14
C GLN A 16 10.51 3.04 -4.60
N LEU A 17 10.68 2.90 -5.90
CA LEU A 17 11.49 1.86 -6.52
C LEU A 17 12.98 2.22 -6.47
N GLU A 18 13.83 1.25 -6.77
CA GLU A 18 15.30 1.41 -6.73
C GLU A 18 15.82 2.47 -7.72
N ASP A 19 15.12 2.67 -8.84
CA ASP A 19 15.44 3.69 -9.84
C ASP A 19 14.88 5.09 -9.51
N GLY A 20 14.17 5.21 -8.39
CA GLY A 20 13.54 6.45 -7.94
C GLY A 20 12.13 6.68 -8.49
N GLU A 21 11.58 5.77 -9.30
CA GLU A 21 10.17 5.83 -9.69
C GLU A 21 9.25 5.68 -8.47
N GLN A 22 8.13 6.40 -8.47
CA GLN A 22 7.10 6.30 -7.43
C GLN A 22 5.88 5.57 -7.97
N LEU A 23 5.45 4.55 -7.26
CA LEU A 23 4.20 3.82 -7.52
C LEU A 23 3.24 4.02 -6.36
N GLU A 24 2.06 4.57 -6.66
CA GLU A 24 0.97 4.72 -5.69
C GLU A 24 -0.11 3.65 -5.93
N PHE A 25 -0.58 3.03 -4.85
CA PHE A 25 -1.65 2.04 -4.90
C PHE A 25 -2.74 2.34 -3.89
N SER A 26 -4.00 2.17 -4.31
CA SER A 26 -5.11 2.06 -3.36
C SER A 26 -5.02 0.74 -2.60
N VAL A 27 -5.10 0.80 -1.28
CA VAL A 27 -5.02 -0.37 -0.40
C VAL A 27 -6.22 -0.42 0.55
N THR A 28 -6.41 -1.56 1.19
CA THR A 28 -7.34 -1.69 2.30
C THR A 28 -6.78 -0.99 3.55
N ALA A 29 -7.67 -0.68 4.50
CA ALA A 29 -7.24 -0.13 5.79
C ALA A 29 -6.26 -1.07 6.53
N VAL A 30 -6.47 -2.38 6.42
CA VAL A 30 -5.61 -3.40 7.06
C VAL A 30 -4.21 -3.40 6.43
N GLU A 31 -4.12 -3.45 5.09
CA GLU A 31 -2.83 -3.38 4.40
C GLU A 31 -2.09 -2.07 4.70
N TYR A 32 -2.83 -0.95 4.80
CA TYR A 32 -2.26 0.34 5.17
C TYR A 32 -1.66 0.33 6.60
N GLU A 33 -2.28 -0.38 7.54
CA GLU A 33 -1.78 -0.53 8.91
C GLU A 33 -0.61 -1.52 9.02
N GLU A 34 -0.57 -2.54 8.17
CA GLU A 34 0.51 -3.56 8.14
C GLU A 34 1.81 -3.05 7.52
N LEU A 35 1.70 -2.15 6.53
CA LEU A 35 2.85 -1.56 5.85
C LEU A 35 3.42 -0.40 6.68
N GLN A 36 4.73 -0.44 6.95
CA GLN A 36 5.40 0.64 7.69
C GLN A 36 6.34 1.42 6.77
N GLU A 37 6.33 2.74 6.92
CA GLU A 37 7.23 3.63 6.19
C GLU A 37 8.70 3.27 6.48
N GLY A 38 9.54 3.32 5.44
CA GLY A 38 10.96 3.02 5.54
C GLY A 38 11.32 1.53 5.49
N GLN A 39 10.34 0.62 5.42
CA GLN A 39 10.62 -0.80 5.17
C GLN A 39 11.10 -1.02 3.73
N LEU A 40 12.17 -1.79 3.58
CA LEU A 40 12.64 -2.28 2.28
C LEU A 40 12.06 -3.67 2.02
N GLY A 41 11.59 -3.88 0.80
CA GLY A 41 10.80 -5.05 0.46
C GLY A 41 10.65 -5.24 -1.04
N LYS A 42 10.03 -6.36 -1.41
CA LYS A 42 9.58 -6.63 -2.77
C LYS A 42 8.08 -6.39 -2.85
N ILE A 43 7.69 -5.48 -3.74
CA ILE A 43 6.29 -5.26 -4.06
C ILE A 43 5.82 -6.20 -5.18
N SER A 44 4.65 -6.80 -5.01
CA SER A 44 3.93 -7.54 -6.04
C SER A 44 2.69 -6.75 -6.46
N TYR A 45 2.53 -6.53 -7.76
CA TYR A 45 1.38 -5.80 -8.30
C TYR A 45 0.99 -6.30 -9.69
N GLN A 46 -0.26 -6.05 -10.09
CA GLN A 46 -0.77 -6.34 -11.43
C GLN A 46 -1.49 -5.11 -11.98
N GLY A 47 -0.89 -4.45 -12.98
CA GLY A 47 -1.38 -3.16 -13.46
C GLY A 47 -1.31 -2.12 -12.33
N ASN A 48 -2.45 -1.55 -11.96
CA ASN A 48 -2.59 -0.60 -10.83
C ASN A 48 -3.08 -1.26 -9.53
N ARG A 49 -3.08 -2.60 -9.46
CA ARG A 49 -3.54 -3.34 -8.28
C ARG A 49 -2.35 -3.83 -7.46
N PHE A 50 -2.31 -3.41 -6.19
CA PHE A 50 -1.44 -4.00 -5.18
C PHE A 50 -1.84 -5.45 -4.89
N LEU A 51 -0.86 -6.36 -4.86
CA LEU A 51 -1.04 -7.78 -4.52
C LEU A 51 -0.32 -8.19 -3.23
N GLY A 52 0.69 -7.43 -2.80
CA GLY A 52 1.40 -7.69 -1.56
C GLY A 52 2.78 -7.04 -1.50
N PHE A 53 3.36 -7.05 -0.30
CA PHE A 53 4.70 -6.57 -0.01
C PHE A 53 5.41 -7.58 0.88
N GLU A 54 6.60 -8.02 0.47
CA GLU A 54 7.44 -8.93 1.24
C GLU A 54 8.64 -8.15 1.79
N ILE A 55 8.72 -8.01 3.11
CA ILE A 55 9.85 -7.34 3.77
C ILE A 55 11.12 -8.19 3.55
N ILE A 56 12.19 -7.56 3.07
CA ILE A 56 13.51 -8.19 3.04
C ILE A 56 14.14 -7.94 4.41
N ALA A 57 14.05 -8.90 5.31
CA ALA A 57 14.82 -8.81 6.56
C ALA A 57 16.31 -8.92 6.21
N GLU A 58 17.11 -7.92 6.61
CA GLU A 58 18.55 -8.13 6.70
C GLU A 58 18.77 -9.22 7.75
N LYS A 59 19.35 -10.35 7.32
CA LYS A 59 19.90 -11.31 8.28
C LYS A 59 21.11 -10.64 8.91
N GLU A 60 21.01 -10.30 10.20
CA GLU A 60 22.19 -10.09 11.05
C GLU A 60 23.13 -11.30 11.01
#